data_AF-A0A402BWM5-F1
#
_entry.id   AF-A0A402BWM5-F1
#
_cell.length_a   1.000
_cell.length_b   1.000
_cell.length_c   1.000
_cell.angle_alpha   90.00
_cell.angle_beta   90.00
_cell.angle_gamma   90.00
#
_symmetry.space_group_name_H-M   'P 1'
#
loop_
_entity.id
_entity.type
_entity.pdbx_description
1 polymer ?
#
loop_
_entity_poly.entity_id
_entity_poly.type
_entity_poly.pdbx_seq_one_letter_code
_entity_poly.pdbx_strand_id
1 'polypeptide(L)'
;MFSDWRQLPTATDAIQMGELAWRGIISWDKTEGSRAPHKGYFRHQCEYIVWGTKGACAKAVHAGAYPGCFRFSVKQSDKFHLTGKPTPLMEQLVSIVPPGSIILDPFAQAQR
;
A
#
# COMPACT_ATOMS: atom_id res chain seq x y z
N MET A 1 0.90 -5.57 0.99
CA MET A 1 0.29 -5.46 2.32
C MET A 1 0.47 -4.04 2.83
N PHE A 2 -0.62 -3.37 3.20
CA PHE A 2 -0.56 -2.02 3.79
C PHE A 2 -0.21 -2.08 5.28
N SER A 3 0.53 -1.09 5.76
CA SER A 3 0.96 -0.97 7.16
C SER A 3 1.27 0.49 7.51
N ASP A 4 1.04 0.89 8.75
CA ASP A 4 1.70 2.06 9.33
C ASP A 4 3.15 1.72 9.77
N TRP A 5 3.92 2.73 10.19
CA TRP A 5 5.33 2.58 10.54
C TRP A 5 5.59 1.62 11.71
N ARG A 6 4.64 1.47 12.65
CA ARG A 6 4.80 0.64 13.85
C ARG A 6 4.75 -0.84 13.50
N GLN A 7 3.84 -1.21 12.61
CA GLN A 7 3.62 -2.58 12.17
C GLN A 7 4.53 -2.97 11.00
N LEU A 8 5.23 -2.01 10.39
CA LEU A 8 6.07 -2.23 9.22
C LEU A 8 7.15 -3.31 9.43
N PRO A 9 7.87 -3.38 10.56
CA PRO A 9 8.86 -4.45 10.80
C PRO A 9 8.20 -5.84 10.83
N THR A 10 7.10 -5.98 11.57
CA THR A 10 6.34 -7.24 11.63
C THR A 10 5.76 -7.62 10.26
N ALA A 11 5.32 -6.63 9.50
CA ALA A 11 4.81 -6.81 8.15
C ALA A 11 5.89 -7.35 7.19
N THR A 12 7.13 -6.84 7.28
CA THR A 12 8.24 -7.33 6.46
C THR A 12 8.66 -8.75 6.83
N ASP A 13 8.62 -9.10 8.12
CA ASP A 13 8.91 -10.46 8.58
C ASP A 13 7.84 -11.45 8.10
N ALA A 14 6.56 -11.07 8.19
CA ALA A 14 5.45 -11.89 7.74
C ALA A 14 5.51 -12.24 6.25
N ILE A 15 5.94 -11.31 5.38
CA ILE A 15 6.14 -11.59 3.95
C ILE A 15 7.20 -12.68 3.76
N GLN A 16 8.31 -12.60 4.48
CA GLN A 16 9.40 -13.56 4.35
C GLN A 16 9.03 -14.94 4.91
N MET A 17 8.33 -14.97 6.05
CA MET A 17 7.79 -16.22 6.60
C MET A 17 6.72 -16.85 5.70
N GLY A 18 5.98 -16.04 4.94
CA GLY A 18 4.97 -16.50 3.97
C GLY A 18 5.54 -16.97 2.63
N GLU A 19 6.84 -17.28 2.56
CA GLU A 19 7.53 -17.75 1.34
C GLU A 19 7.44 -16.78 0.15
N LEU A 20 7.25 -15.49 0.42
CA LEU A 20 7.30 -14.45 -0.60
C LEU A 20 8.69 -13.81 -0.58
N ALA A 21 9.32 -13.72 -1.74
CA ALA A 21 10.54 -12.94 -1.90
C ALA A 21 10.21 -11.46 -1.76
N TRP A 22 10.70 -10.82 -0.71
CA TRP A 22 10.49 -9.40 -0.45
C TRP A 22 11.16 -8.55 -1.54
N ARG A 23 10.40 -7.61 -2.14
CA ARG A 23 10.87 -6.76 -3.26
C ARG A 23 11.03 -5.30 -2.90
N GLY A 24 10.53 -4.88 -1.74
CA GLY A 24 10.73 -3.53 -1.23
C GLY A 24 9.49 -2.98 -0.52
N ILE A 25 9.52 -1.67 -0.29
CA ILE A 25 8.45 -0.92 0.36
C ILE A 25 8.08 0.24 -0.56
N ILE A 26 6.79 0.44 -0.75
CA ILE A 26 6.21 1.59 -1.45
C ILE A 26 5.68 2.56 -0.40
N SER A 27 5.89 3.85 -0.59
CA SER A 27 5.34 4.89 0.29
C SER A 27 3.99 5.39 -0.25
N TRP A 28 3.00 5.52 0.62
CA TRP A 28 1.79 6.28 0.34
C TRP A 28 1.79 7.54 1.20
N ASP A 29 2.06 8.69 0.56
CA ASP A 29 1.99 10.02 1.16
C ASP A 29 0.54 10.53 1.17
N LYS A 30 -0.03 10.67 2.37
CA LYS A 30 -1.40 11.16 2.63
C LYS A 30 -1.52 12.69 2.62
N THR A 31 -0.46 13.38 2.21
CA THR A 31 -0.28 14.84 2.24
C THR A 31 -0.26 15.42 3.65
N GLU A 32 -0.10 16.75 3.73
CA GLU A 32 0.11 17.51 4.95
C GLU A 32 -1.13 17.55 5.86
N GLY A 33 -2.27 17.03 5.40
CA GLY A 33 -3.51 16.88 6.18
C GLY A 33 -3.40 15.87 7.32
N SER A 34 -2.33 15.07 7.37
CA SER A 34 -2.06 14.11 8.43
C SER A 34 -1.65 14.82 9.73
N ARG A 35 -2.33 14.50 10.84
CA ARG A 35 -2.03 15.08 12.16
C ARG A 35 -0.82 14.38 12.81
N ALA A 36 0.04 15.17 13.45
CA ALA A 36 1.02 14.65 14.40
C ALA A 36 0.39 14.57 15.80
N PRO A 37 0.81 13.63 16.66
CA PRO A 37 0.31 13.55 18.04
C PRO A 37 0.44 14.86 18.82
N HIS A 38 1.60 15.53 18.74
CA HIS A 38 1.85 16.85 19.33
C HIS A 38 3.07 17.53 18.70
N LYS A 39 3.36 18.77 19.15
CA LYS A 39 4.59 19.49 18.81
C LYS A 39 5.79 18.72 19.36
N GLY A 40 6.62 18.18 18.47
CA GLY A 40 7.72 17.26 18.81
C GLY A 40 7.71 15.96 17.98
N TYR A 41 6.59 15.65 17.33
CA TYR A 41 6.49 14.52 16.41
C TYR A 41 6.58 14.99 14.96
N PHE A 42 7.25 14.19 14.13
CA PHE A 42 7.02 14.22 12.69
C PHE A 42 5.59 13.73 12.41
N ARG A 43 4.94 14.28 11.38
CA ARG A 43 3.60 13.82 10.99
C ARG A 43 3.69 12.36 10.54
N HIS A 44 2.71 11.55 10.92
CA HIS A 44 2.52 10.22 10.35
C HIS A 44 1.88 10.34 8.96
N GLN A 45 2.58 11.05 8.09
CA GLN A 45 2.12 11.44 6.76
C GLN A 45 2.07 10.25 5.81
N CYS A 46 2.96 9.27 6.01
CA CYS A 46 3.02 8.10 5.15
C CYS A 46 2.39 6.86 5.79
N GLU A 47 1.71 6.10 4.95
CA GLU A 47 1.56 4.65 5.12
C GLU A 47 2.49 3.92 4.16
N TYR A 48 2.70 2.65 4.40
CA TYR A 48 3.67 1.83 3.67
C TYR A 48 3.00 0.61 3.09
N ILE A 49 3.40 0.23 1.88
CA ILE A 49 2.98 -1.01 1.25
C ILE A 49 4.21 -1.91 1.13
N VAL A 50 4.22 -3.00 1.89
CA VAL A 50 5.21 -4.06 1.74
C VAL A 50 4.76 -4.97 0.61
N TRP A 51 5.64 -5.25 -0.35
CA TRP A 51 5.30 -6.10 -1.49
C TRP A 51 6.40 -7.13 -1.79
N GLY A 52 5.97 -8.24 -2.35
CA GLY A 52 6.83 -9.38 -2.66
C GLY A 52 6.20 -10.25 -3.74
N THR A 53 7.01 -11.15 -4.29
CA THR A 53 6.58 -12.12 -5.31
C THR A 53 6.81 -13.53 -4.80
N LYS A 54 5.94 -14.48 -5.16
CA LYS A 54 6.27 -15.90 -4.98
C LYS A 54 7.37 -16.27 -5.98
N GLY A 55 8.57 -16.56 -5.49
CA GLY A 55 9.73 -16.84 -6.33
C GLY A 55 10.26 -15.62 -7.11
N ALA A 56 10.81 -15.87 -8.29
CA ALA A 56 11.44 -14.86 -9.13
C ALA A 56 10.43 -13.80 -9.62
N CYS A 57 10.83 -12.53 -9.61
CA CYS A 57 10.04 -11.46 -10.21
C CYS A 57 10.28 -11.46 -11.73
N ALA A 58 9.28 -11.84 -12.50
CA ALA A 58 9.35 -11.78 -13.95
C ALA A 58 9.48 -10.32 -14.42
N LYS A 59 10.15 -10.11 -15.56
CA LYS A 59 10.16 -8.80 -16.23
C LYS A 59 8.75 -8.52 -16.75
N ALA A 60 8.19 -7.38 -16.34
CA ALA A 60 6.90 -6.94 -16.83
C ALA A 60 6.97 -6.65 -18.34
N VAL A 61 5.97 -7.12 -19.08
CA VAL A 61 5.81 -6.88 -20.53
C VAL A 61 4.63 -5.98 -20.84
N HIS A 62 3.70 -5.81 -19.90
CA HIS A 62 2.45 -5.07 -20.09
C HIS A 62 2.59 -3.59 -19.77
N ALA A 63 3.34 -3.24 -18.72
CA ALA A 63 3.54 -1.86 -18.29
C ALA A 63 4.74 -1.72 -17.32
N GLY A 64 5.12 -0.48 -17.03
CA GLY A 64 6.16 -0.11 -16.08
C GLY A 64 7.09 1.01 -16.61
N ALA A 65 8.04 1.49 -15.82
CA ALA A 65 8.23 1.20 -14.40
C ALA A 65 7.15 1.85 -13.51
N TYR A 66 6.88 1.24 -12.36
CA TYR A 66 5.89 1.73 -11.40
C TYR A 66 6.55 2.66 -10.36
N PRO A 67 5.85 3.68 -9.87
CA PRO A 67 6.43 4.59 -8.88
C PRO A 67 6.57 3.90 -7.51
N GLY A 68 7.64 4.23 -6.79
CA GLY A 68 7.88 3.78 -5.41
C GLY A 68 7.18 4.65 -4.34
N CYS A 69 6.54 5.74 -4.77
CA CYS A 69 5.82 6.66 -3.90
C CYS A 69 4.54 7.14 -4.60
N PHE A 70 3.43 7.09 -3.87
CA PHE A 70 2.13 7.55 -4.33
C PHE A 70 1.64 8.65 -3.40
N ARG A 71 1.19 9.78 -3.97
CA ARG A 71 0.70 10.92 -3.19
C ARG A 71 -0.80 11.09 -3.39
N PHE A 72 -1.59 10.69 -2.40
CA PHE A 72 -3.05 10.76 -2.41
C PHE A 72 -3.56 11.15 -1.04
N SER A 73 -4.33 12.24 -0.95
CA SER A 73 -4.97 12.62 0.32
C SER A 73 -6.15 11.70 0.65
N VAL A 74 -6.39 11.49 1.94
CA VAL A 74 -7.60 10.81 2.42
C VAL A 74 -8.71 11.85 2.54
N LYS A 75 -9.70 11.82 1.64
CA LYS A 75 -10.85 12.73 1.72
C LYS A 75 -11.89 12.20 2.69
N GLN A 76 -12.62 13.10 3.34
CA GLN A 76 -13.67 12.73 4.28
C GLN A 76 -14.88 12.08 3.59
N SER A 77 -15.11 12.40 2.32
CA SER A 77 -16.04 11.68 1.43
C SER A 77 -15.66 10.22 1.22
N ASP A 78 -14.38 9.87 1.37
CA ASP A 78 -13.87 8.51 1.18
C ASP A 78 -13.90 7.73 2.52
N LYS A 79 -14.28 8.41 3.62
CA LYS A 79 -14.38 7.85 4.98
C LYS A 79 -15.77 7.29 5.31
N PHE A 80 -16.46 6.65 4.36
CA PHE A 80 -17.63 5.83 4.70
C PHE A 80 -17.25 4.63 5.59
N HIS A 81 -15.95 4.29 5.62
CA HIS A 81 -15.30 3.42 6.59
C HIS A 81 -14.15 4.17 7.27
N LEU A 82 -13.91 3.87 8.55
CA LEU A 82 -12.91 4.55 9.42
C LEU A 82 -11.48 4.54 8.85
N THR A 83 -11.21 3.71 7.84
CA THR A 83 -9.90 3.40 7.25
C THR A 83 -9.94 3.25 5.71
N GLY A 84 -10.88 3.91 5.03
CA GLY A 84 -11.01 3.81 3.57
C GLY A 84 -9.76 4.30 2.82
N LYS A 85 -9.13 3.41 2.05
CA LYS A 85 -8.03 3.77 1.12
C LYS A 85 -8.65 4.42 -0.12
N PRO A 86 -8.07 5.50 -0.68
CA PRO A 86 -8.61 6.13 -1.88
C PRO A 86 -8.64 5.15 -3.06
N THR A 87 -9.77 5.05 -3.76
CA THR A 87 -9.89 4.20 -4.97
C THR A 87 -8.79 4.48 -6.00
N PRO A 88 -8.46 5.75 -6.32
CA PRO A 88 -7.40 6.03 -7.31
C PRO A 88 -6.01 5.51 -6.91
N LEU A 89 -5.73 5.41 -5.61
CA LEU A 89 -4.49 4.80 -5.12
C LEU A 89 -4.49 3.30 -5.43
N MET A 90 -5.59 2.61 -5.12
CA MET A 90 -5.72 1.17 -5.37
C MET A 90 -5.63 0.86 -6.87
N GLU A 91 -6.32 1.63 -7.72
CA GLU A 91 -6.26 1.51 -9.19
C GLU A 91 -4.82 1.60 -9.73
N GLN A 92 -4.04 2.56 -9.24
CA GLN A 92 -2.64 2.69 -9.66
C GLN A 92 -1.77 1.55 -9.13
N LEU A 93 -1.97 1.13 -7.88
CA LEU A 93 -1.19 0.02 -7.29
C LEU A 93 -1.45 -1.31 -8.01
N VAL A 94 -2.69 -1.60 -8.38
CA VAL A 94 -3.03 -2.86 -9.06
C VAL A 94 -2.59 -2.89 -10.51
N SER A 95 -2.21 -1.75 -11.11
CA SER A 95 -1.69 -1.73 -12.50
C SER A 95 -0.43 -2.57 -12.70
N ILE A 96 0.27 -2.95 -11.61
CA ILE A 96 1.39 -3.88 -11.65
C ILE A 96 0.99 -5.30 -12.08
N VAL A 97 -0.26 -5.70 -11.87
CA VAL A 97 -0.75 -7.01 -12.32
C VAL A 97 -1.33 -6.91 -13.74
N PRO A 98 -1.07 -7.90 -14.64
CA PRO A 98 -1.62 -7.88 -15.99
C PRO A 98 -3.16 -7.85 -16.01
N PRO A 99 -3.78 -7.22 -17.03
CA PRO A 99 -5.23 -7.26 -17.21
C PRO A 99 -5.78 -8.69 -17.23
N GLY A 100 -6.95 -8.90 -16.61
CA GLY A 100 -7.58 -10.22 -16.49
C GLY A 100 -7.04 -11.09 -15.34
N SER A 101 -6.06 -10.60 -14.58
CA SER A 101 -5.58 -11.29 -13.37
C SER A 101 -6.63 -11.28 -12.25
N ILE A 102 -6.52 -12.24 -11.35
CA ILE A 102 -7.35 -12.33 -10.14
C ILE A 102 -6.68 -11.57 -9.00
N ILE A 103 -7.43 -10.69 -8.34
CA ILE A 103 -6.99 -9.96 -7.14
C ILE A 103 -7.73 -10.54 -5.93
N LEU A 104 -6.98 -10.88 -4.89
CA LEU A 104 -7.51 -11.35 -3.61
C LEU A 104 -7.25 -10.30 -2.53
N ASP A 105 -8.31 -9.82 -1.87
CA ASP A 105 -8.23 -9.07 -0.62
C ASP A 105 -8.85 -9.88 0.52
N PRO A 106 -8.04 -10.55 1.37
CA PRO A 106 -8.53 -11.40 2.45
C PRO A 106 -9.10 -10.60 3.63
N PHE A 107 -8.96 -9.27 3.63
CA PHE A 107 -9.47 -8.38 4.67
C PHE A 107 -10.50 -7.40 4.13
N ALA A 108 -11.08 -7.69 2.95
CA ALA A 108 -12.11 -6.88 2.33
C ALA A 108 -13.30 -6.71 3.28
N GLN A 109 -13.39 -5.54 3.92
CA GLN A 109 -14.59 -5.11 4.60
C GLN A 109 -15.49 -4.47 3.55
N ALA A 110 -16.50 -5.21 3.06
CA ALA A 110 -17.56 -4.77 2.14
C ALA A 110 -17.25 -3.45 1.39
N GLN A 111 -16.25 -3.47 0.50
CA GLN A 111 -16.01 -2.38 -0.43
C GLN A 111 -16.92 -2.64 -1.63
N ARG A 112 -17.87 -1.74 -1.89
CA ARG A 112 -18.66 -1.73 -3.13
C ARG A 112 -17.85 -1.09 -4.24
#